data_AF-A0A4Q2T2C6-F1
#
_entry.id   AF-A0A4Q2T2C6-F1
#
_cell.length_a   1.000
_cell.length_b   1.000
_cell.length_c   1.000
_cell.angle_alpha   90.00
_cell.angle_beta   90.00
_cell.angle_gamma   90.00
#
_symmetry.space_group_name_H-M   'P 1'
#
loop_
_entity.id
_entity.type
_entity.pdbx_description
1 polymer ?
#
loop_
_entity_poly.entity_id
_entity_poly.type
_entity_poly.pdbx_seq_one_letter_code
_entity_poly.pdbx_strand_id
1 'polypeptide(L)'
;MPGRRLSRRTTLGSALAAPIVLAGCDIDPPPRASGTSSATPEPPEDFELVATVVGSLVRALAVLDAASAAVPALGPRLDPVATAHAAHLDVLVGAVPEADVPIADPPRIAARPEAALAAVGRSEQRLLREVRAGCLGAASGDLARVLASVAASTSQHAASLATGAPR
;
A
#
# COMPACT_ATOMS: atom_id res chain seq x y z
N MET A 1 6.30 -22.12 34.71
CA MET A 1 5.15 -22.30 33.81
C MET A 1 5.65 -22.77 32.45
N PRO A 2 5.62 -24.09 32.16
CA PRO A 2 6.11 -24.64 30.90
C PRO A 2 5.17 -24.32 29.73
N GLY A 3 5.76 -23.89 28.61
CA GLY A 3 5.07 -23.43 27.41
C GLY A 3 4.34 -24.56 26.66
N ARG A 4 3.08 -24.32 26.30
CA ARG A 4 2.30 -25.20 25.43
C ARG A 4 2.72 -24.98 23.98
N ARG A 5 3.36 -25.97 23.38
CA ARG A 5 3.62 -26.04 21.94
C ARG A 5 2.28 -26.30 21.22
N LEU A 6 1.86 -25.37 20.37
CA LEU A 6 0.71 -25.55 19.48
C LEU A 6 1.12 -26.45 18.32
N SER A 7 0.71 -27.72 18.38
CA SER A 7 0.77 -28.66 17.27
C SER A 7 -0.42 -28.41 16.36
N ARG A 8 -0.18 -27.86 15.16
CA ARG A 8 -1.19 -27.83 14.09
C ARG A 8 -0.79 -28.85 13.04
N ARG A 9 -1.39 -30.04 13.14
CA ARG A 9 -1.31 -31.08 12.13
C ARG A 9 -2.11 -30.64 10.90
N THR A 10 -1.37 -30.42 9.82
CA THR A 10 -1.83 -30.27 8.45
C THR A 10 -2.46 -31.59 7.99
N THR A 11 -3.75 -31.59 7.66
CA THR A 11 -4.37 -32.67 6.88
C THR A 11 -4.68 -32.13 5.49
N LEU A 12 -3.76 -32.41 4.56
CA LEU A 12 -4.00 -32.37 3.12
C LEU A 12 -4.99 -33.48 2.79
N GLY A 13 -6.20 -33.11 2.36
CA GLY A 13 -7.20 -34.02 1.81
C GLY A 13 -7.30 -33.83 0.31
N SER A 14 -6.88 -34.85 -0.45
CA SER A 14 -6.86 -34.90 -1.90
C SER A 14 -8.17 -35.39 -2.53
N ALA A 15 -8.32 -35.02 -3.81
CA ALA A 15 -8.92 -35.78 -4.92
C ALA A 15 -10.43 -35.63 -5.22
N LEU A 16 -10.76 -35.19 -6.45
CA LEU A 16 -11.22 -36.04 -7.56
C LEU A 16 -11.52 -35.22 -8.84
N ALA A 17 -11.54 -35.90 -9.98
CA ALA A 17 -11.28 -35.38 -11.32
C ALA A 17 -12.50 -35.29 -12.27
N ALA A 18 -12.33 -34.48 -13.33
CA ALA A 18 -12.89 -34.56 -14.71
C ALA A 18 -14.41 -34.28 -14.93
N PRO A 19 -14.87 -33.84 -16.14
CA PRO A 19 -14.22 -33.89 -17.46
C PRO A 19 -14.11 -32.57 -18.26
N ILE A 20 -13.22 -32.63 -19.26
CA ILE A 20 -13.05 -31.70 -20.37
C ILE A 20 -14.14 -31.99 -21.42
N VAL A 21 -14.91 -30.96 -21.80
CA VAL A 21 -15.76 -30.99 -23.00
C VAL A 21 -15.11 -30.06 -24.02
N LEU A 22 -14.42 -30.63 -25.02
CA LEU A 22 -13.95 -29.91 -26.20
C LEU A 22 -15.12 -29.81 -27.19
N ALA A 23 -15.83 -28.67 -27.15
CA ALA A 23 -16.69 -28.26 -28.25
C ALA A 23 -15.82 -27.54 -29.28
N GLY A 24 -15.49 -28.24 -30.37
CA GLY A 24 -14.89 -27.63 -31.56
C GLY A 24 -15.95 -26.83 -32.31
N CYS A 25 -15.84 -25.50 -32.26
CA CYS A 25 -16.49 -24.61 -33.22
C CYS A 25 -15.42 -24.15 -34.20
N ASP A 26 -15.48 -24.70 -35.41
CA ASP A 26 -14.74 -24.20 -36.56
C ASP A 26 -15.39 -22.89 -37.00
N ILE A 27 -14.75 -21.77 -36.65
CA ILE A 27 -15.08 -20.44 -37.16
C ILE A 27 -13.80 -19.96 -37.83
N ASP A 28 -13.82 -19.92 -39.16
CA ASP A 28 -12.78 -19.33 -39.99
C ASP A 28 -13.04 -17.82 -40.09
N PRO A 29 -12.23 -16.94 -39.45
CA PRO A 29 -12.37 -15.51 -39.62
C PRO A 29 -11.64 -15.04 -40.88
N PRO A 30 -12.20 -14.09 -41.67
CA PRO A 30 -11.53 -13.56 -42.85
C PRO A 30 -10.20 -12.88 -42.45
N PRO A 31 -9.15 -12.96 -43.30
CA PRO A 31 -7.87 -12.33 -43.00
C PRO A 31 -8.05 -10.81 -42.92
N ARG A 32 -8.01 -10.27 -41.70
CA ARG A 32 -7.94 -8.83 -41.48
C ARG A 32 -6.54 -8.36 -41.83
N ALA A 33 -6.45 -7.41 -42.76
CA ALA A 33 -5.22 -6.71 -43.08
C ALA A 33 -4.55 -6.21 -41.79
N SER A 34 -3.35 -6.74 -41.51
CA SER A 34 -2.52 -6.36 -40.38
C SER A 34 -1.97 -4.95 -40.57
N GLY A 35 -2.80 -3.96 -40.28
CA GLY A 35 -2.31 -2.66 -39.85
C GLY A 35 -1.90 -2.81 -38.39
N THR A 36 -0.60 -3.04 -38.13
CA THR A 36 -0.04 -2.99 -36.77
C THR A 36 -0.05 -1.54 -36.30
N SER A 37 -1.22 -1.07 -35.86
CA SER A 37 -1.30 0.05 -34.95
C SER A 37 -0.84 -0.49 -33.61
N SER A 38 0.37 -0.12 -33.21
CA SER A 38 0.86 -0.33 -31.83
C SER A 38 -0.03 0.47 -30.89
N ALA A 39 -1.16 -0.11 -30.50
CA ALA A 39 -2.03 0.47 -29.50
C ALA A 39 -1.32 0.38 -28.15
N THR A 40 -1.11 1.53 -27.51
CA THR A 40 -0.67 1.57 -26.11
C THR A 40 -1.66 0.75 -25.28
N PRO A 41 -1.19 -0.20 -24.45
CA PRO A 41 -2.09 -0.97 -23.60
C PRO A 41 -2.89 -0.03 -22.70
N GLU A 42 -4.17 -0.34 -22.50
CA GLU A 42 -5.03 0.39 -21.57
C GLU A 42 -4.48 0.24 -20.14
N PRO A 43 -4.46 1.31 -19.33
CA PRO A 43 -3.99 1.21 -17.96
C PRO A 43 -4.76 0.15 -17.17
N PRO A 44 -4.11 -0.50 -16.19
CA PRO A 44 -4.80 -1.39 -15.27
C PRO A 44 -6.00 -0.70 -14.59
N GLU A 45 -7.01 -1.49 -14.26
CA GLU A 45 -8.07 -1.07 -13.35
C GLU A 45 -7.46 -0.52 -12.05
N ASP A 46 -8.06 0.55 -11.50
CA ASP A 46 -7.56 1.27 -10.33
C ASP A 46 -6.20 2.00 -10.46
N PHE A 47 -5.59 2.10 -11.65
CA PHE A 47 -4.27 2.75 -11.84
C PHE A 47 -4.17 4.14 -11.20
N GLU A 48 -5.13 5.03 -11.51
CA GLU A 48 -5.17 6.40 -10.96
C GLU A 48 -5.36 6.43 -9.44
N LEU A 49 -6.10 5.46 -8.90
CA LEU A 49 -6.30 5.34 -7.46
C LEU A 49 -5.00 4.90 -6.78
N VAL A 50 -4.31 3.91 -7.35
CA VAL A 50 -3.00 3.47 -6.86
C VAL A 50 -1.99 4.62 -6.91
N ALA A 51 -1.91 5.36 -8.02
CA ALA A 51 -1.03 6.52 -8.15
C ALA A 51 -1.33 7.59 -7.06
N THR A 52 -2.60 7.83 -6.78
CA THR A 52 -3.04 8.75 -5.71
C THR A 52 -2.57 8.29 -4.32
N VAL A 53 -2.73 7.00 -4.00
CA VAL A 53 -2.32 6.44 -2.70
C VAL A 53 -0.80 6.39 -2.58
N VAL A 54 -0.09 6.01 -3.66
CA VAL A 54 1.38 6.03 -3.73
C VAL A 54 1.91 7.44 -3.45
N GLY A 55 1.39 8.46 -4.12
CA GLY A 55 1.78 9.85 -3.86
C GLY A 55 1.49 10.30 -2.43
N SER A 56 0.49 9.72 -1.79
CA SER A 56 0.14 9.99 -0.39
C SER A 56 1.11 9.35 0.59
N LEU A 57 1.53 8.11 0.34
CA LEU A 57 2.57 7.39 1.09
C LEU A 57 3.93 8.10 0.98
N VAL A 58 4.33 8.49 -0.24
CA VAL A 58 5.59 9.22 -0.45
C VAL A 58 5.60 10.53 0.36
N ARG A 59 4.50 11.28 0.36
CA ARG A 59 4.40 12.50 1.18
C ARG A 59 4.50 12.19 2.68
N ALA A 60 3.91 11.09 3.15
CA ALA A 60 4.01 10.69 4.55
C ALA A 60 5.45 10.30 4.93
N LEU A 61 6.16 9.57 4.06
CA LEU A 61 7.58 9.25 4.23
C LEU A 61 8.44 10.52 4.30
N ALA A 62 8.21 11.49 3.39
CA ALA A 62 8.94 12.76 3.41
C ALA A 62 8.72 13.55 4.73
N VAL A 63 7.53 13.48 5.33
CA VAL A 63 7.26 14.07 6.65
C VAL A 63 8.02 13.34 7.76
N LEU A 64 8.06 12.00 7.73
CA LEU A 64 8.79 11.19 8.69
C LEU A 64 10.29 11.47 8.62
N ASP A 65 10.86 11.51 7.42
CA ASP A 65 12.27 11.81 7.20
C ASP A 65 12.62 13.22 7.68
N ALA A 66 11.80 14.21 7.33
CA ALA A 66 11.99 15.59 7.79
C ALA A 66 11.88 15.71 9.32
N ALA A 67 10.99 14.94 9.96
CA ALA A 67 10.80 14.96 11.41
C ALA A 67 11.99 14.32 12.13
N SER A 68 12.47 13.17 11.64
CA SER A 68 13.66 12.49 12.13
C SER A 68 14.91 13.34 11.96
N ALA A 69 15.05 14.05 10.83
CA ALA A 69 16.17 14.96 10.59
C ALA A 69 16.12 16.20 11.51
N ALA A 70 14.93 16.79 11.71
CA ALA A 70 14.76 17.96 12.56
C ALA A 70 14.93 17.64 14.06
N VAL A 71 14.58 16.43 14.48
CA VAL A 71 14.65 15.98 15.87
C VAL A 71 15.18 14.53 15.94
N PRO A 72 16.51 14.31 15.89
CA PRO A 72 17.11 12.97 15.82
C PRO A 72 16.71 12.03 16.97
N ALA A 73 16.41 12.58 18.16
CA ALA A 73 15.92 11.82 19.30
C ALA A 73 14.57 11.10 19.05
N LEU A 74 13.81 11.51 18.03
CA LEU A 74 12.57 10.83 17.63
C LEU A 74 12.81 9.63 16.71
N GLY A 75 14.00 9.47 16.11
CA GLY A 75 14.30 8.41 15.14
C GLY A 75 13.82 7.03 15.58
N PRO A 76 14.25 6.49 16.73
CA PRO A 76 13.84 5.16 17.21
C PRO A 76 12.32 4.97 17.34
N ARG A 77 11.57 6.05 17.52
CA ARG A 77 10.11 6.04 17.61
C ARG A 77 9.43 6.14 16.24
N LEU A 78 10.04 6.83 15.28
CA LEU A 78 9.50 7.04 13.94
C LEU A 78 9.90 5.93 12.95
N ASP A 79 11.05 5.29 13.16
CA ASP A 79 11.59 4.25 12.27
C ASP A 79 10.61 3.09 12.00
N PRO A 80 9.85 2.57 12.99
CA PRO A 80 8.86 1.52 12.72
C PRO A 80 7.74 1.98 11.79
N VAL A 81 7.35 3.26 11.86
CA VAL A 81 6.32 3.85 10.99
C VAL A 81 6.87 4.02 9.57
N ALA A 82 8.08 4.56 9.45
CA ALA A 82 8.75 4.73 8.15
C ALA A 82 8.96 3.38 7.45
N THR A 83 9.39 2.35 8.20
CA THR A 83 9.56 0.99 7.68
C THR A 83 8.25 0.40 7.17
N ALA A 84 7.15 0.57 7.92
CA ALA A 84 5.84 0.08 7.50
C ALA A 84 5.35 0.78 6.22
N HIS A 85 5.49 2.11 6.14
CA HIS A 85 5.08 2.87 4.94
C HIS A 85 5.93 2.54 3.71
N ALA A 86 7.24 2.33 3.87
CA ALA A 86 8.10 1.87 2.79
C ALA A 86 7.66 0.49 2.28
N ALA A 87 7.37 -0.45 3.18
CA ALA A 87 6.87 -1.77 2.79
C ALA A 87 5.49 -1.71 2.09
N HIS A 88 4.59 -0.82 2.52
CA HIS A 88 3.32 -0.60 1.83
C HIS A 88 3.52 0.00 0.44
N LEU A 89 4.47 0.94 0.30
CA LEU A 89 4.82 1.55 -0.97
C LEU A 89 5.35 0.48 -1.95
N ASP A 90 6.27 -0.38 -1.49
CA ASP A 90 6.81 -1.48 -2.31
C ASP A 90 5.71 -2.41 -2.83
N VAL A 91 4.72 -2.75 -1.99
CA VAL A 91 3.57 -3.59 -2.39
C VAL A 91 2.74 -2.90 -3.47
N LEU A 92 2.46 -1.60 -3.32
CA LEU A 92 1.61 -0.86 -4.27
C LEU A 92 2.33 -0.58 -5.59
N VAL A 93 3.60 -0.20 -5.55
CA VAL A 93 4.42 0.01 -6.75
C VAL A 93 4.64 -1.30 -7.49
N GLY A 94 4.86 -2.41 -6.78
CA GLY A 94 4.97 -3.74 -7.38
C GLY A 94 3.69 -4.22 -8.07
N ALA A 95 2.52 -3.66 -7.73
CA ALA A 95 1.24 -3.99 -8.35
C ALA A 95 1.02 -3.27 -9.69
N VAL A 96 1.77 -2.20 -9.98
CA VAL A 96 1.64 -1.41 -11.21
C VAL A 96 2.99 -1.37 -11.93
N PRO A 97 3.19 -2.25 -12.94
CA PRO A 97 4.41 -2.25 -13.74
C PRO A 97 4.65 -0.86 -14.36
N GLU A 98 5.91 -0.40 -14.32
CA GLU A 98 6.33 0.88 -14.90
C GLU A 98 5.70 2.14 -14.26
N ALA A 99 5.09 2.03 -13.08
CA ALA A 99 4.65 3.20 -12.33
C ALA A 99 5.85 4.03 -11.84
N ASP A 100 5.92 5.28 -12.29
CA ASP A 100 6.84 6.25 -11.72
C ASP A 100 6.45 6.58 -10.27
N VAL A 101 7.38 6.38 -9.35
CA VAL A 101 7.20 6.81 -7.96
C VAL A 101 7.44 8.32 -7.90
N PRO A 102 6.45 9.12 -7.49
CA PRO A 102 6.62 10.56 -7.40
C PRO A 102 7.68 10.89 -6.35
N ILE A 103 8.37 12.01 -6.55
CA ILE A 103 9.26 12.59 -5.55
C ILE A 103 8.44 13.64 -4.78
N ALA A 104 8.45 13.57 -3.45
CA ALA A 104 7.85 14.60 -2.60
C ALA A 104 8.93 15.49 -2.01
N ASP A 105 8.73 16.81 -2.09
CA ASP A 105 9.60 17.76 -1.41
C ASP A 105 9.47 17.61 0.11
N PRO A 106 10.58 17.52 0.86
CA PRO A 106 10.53 17.41 2.30
C PRO A 106 9.95 18.70 2.90
N PRO A 107 8.94 18.60 3.78
CA PRO A 107 8.38 19.78 4.43
C PRO A 107 9.38 20.37 5.43
N ARG A 108 9.31 21.69 5.64
CA ARG A 108 10.04 22.32 6.73
C ARG A 108 9.38 21.99 8.07
N ILE A 109 10.10 21.30 8.95
CA ILE A 109 9.65 20.96 10.30
C ILE A 109 10.52 21.69 11.31
N ALA A 110 9.88 22.33 12.30
CA ALA A 110 10.61 22.98 13.38
C ALA A 110 11.35 21.94 14.24
N ALA A 111 12.59 22.26 14.66
CA ALA A 111 13.42 21.42 15.52
C ALA A 111 12.92 21.40 16.99
N ARG A 112 11.65 21.05 17.19
CA ARG A 112 10.99 20.89 18.48
C ARG A 112 10.22 19.57 18.48
N PRO A 113 10.41 18.67 19.47
CA PRO A 113 9.78 17.35 19.48
C PRO A 113 8.26 17.38 19.29
N GLU A 114 7.56 18.29 19.97
CA GLU A 114 6.10 18.43 19.88
C GLU A 114 5.64 18.88 18.49
N ALA A 115 6.35 19.83 17.88
CA ALA A 115 6.03 20.33 16.54
C ALA A 115 6.24 19.23 15.47
N ALA A 116 7.32 18.44 15.61
CA ALA A 116 7.61 17.31 14.75
C ALA A 116 6.54 16.20 14.89
N LEU A 117 6.21 15.79 16.12
CA LEU A 117 5.17 14.79 16.37
C LEU A 117 3.79 15.26 15.89
N ALA A 118 3.47 16.55 16.04
CA ALA A 118 2.23 17.11 15.53
C ALA A 118 2.19 17.12 13.99
N ALA A 119 3.32 17.38 13.33
CA ALA A 119 3.42 17.28 11.87
C ALA A 119 3.23 15.85 11.37
N VAL A 120 3.91 14.88 12.00
CA VAL A 120 3.73 13.45 11.71
C VAL A 120 2.28 13.03 11.94
N GLY A 121 1.69 13.37 13.10
CA GLY A 121 0.31 13.04 13.41
C GLY A 121 -0.70 13.58 12.40
N ARG A 122 -0.53 14.82 11.92
CA ARG A 122 -1.38 15.37 10.85
C ARG A 122 -1.19 14.63 9.53
N SER A 123 0.03 14.25 9.19
CA SER A 123 0.35 13.47 7.99
C SER A 123 -0.32 12.09 8.04
N GLU A 124 -0.18 11.36 9.14
CA GLU A 124 -0.80 10.04 9.34
C GLU A 124 -2.32 10.11 9.23
N GLN A 125 -2.95 11.14 9.83
CA GLN A 125 -4.40 11.34 9.72
C GLN A 125 -4.84 11.65 8.30
N ARG A 126 -4.02 12.37 7.52
CA ARG A 126 -4.28 12.64 6.11
C ARG A 126 -4.19 11.36 5.29
N LEU A 127 -3.10 10.61 5.43
CA LEU A 127 -2.90 9.32 4.77
C LEU A 127 -4.05 8.36 5.07
N LEU A 128 -4.46 8.27 6.34
CA LEU A 128 -5.56 7.40 6.74
C LEU A 128 -6.89 7.76 6.05
N ARG A 129 -7.17 9.06 5.84
CA ARG A 129 -8.37 9.48 5.09
C ARG A 129 -8.26 9.09 3.61
N GLU A 130 -7.11 9.32 2.99
CA GLU A 130 -6.86 9.00 1.58
C GLU A 130 -6.96 7.48 1.34
N VAL A 131 -6.35 6.65 2.18
CA VAL A 131 -6.40 5.20 2.06
C VAL A 131 -7.81 4.66 2.33
N ARG A 132 -8.55 5.20 3.31
CA ARG A 132 -9.96 4.80 3.55
C ARG A 132 -10.88 5.15 2.39
N ALA A 133 -10.69 6.33 1.79
CA ALA A 133 -11.41 6.70 0.58
C ALA A 133 -11.06 5.74 -0.56
N GLY A 134 -9.79 5.37 -0.69
CA GLY A 134 -9.36 4.38 -1.67
C GLY A 134 -9.95 2.99 -1.45
N CYS A 135 -10.12 2.52 -0.21
CA CYS A 135 -10.82 1.26 0.04
C CYS A 135 -12.25 1.24 -0.52
N LEU A 136 -12.93 2.40 -0.52
CA LEU A 136 -14.30 2.54 -1.03
C LEU A 136 -14.33 2.79 -2.54
N GLY A 137 -13.25 3.33 -3.10
CA GLY A 137 -13.13 3.65 -4.53
C GLY A 137 -12.48 2.55 -5.37
N ALA A 138 -11.84 1.56 -4.75
CA ALA A 138 -11.21 0.45 -5.46
C ALA A 138 -12.26 -0.42 -6.15
N ALA A 139 -12.10 -0.62 -7.45
CA ALA A 139 -12.91 -1.55 -8.23
C ALA A 139 -12.46 -3.00 -8.04
N SER A 140 -11.17 -3.22 -7.75
CA SER A 140 -10.62 -4.55 -7.45
C SER A 140 -10.62 -4.89 -5.95
N GLY A 141 -11.07 -6.11 -5.63
CA GLY A 141 -11.12 -6.59 -4.25
C GLY A 141 -9.74 -6.87 -3.63
N ASP A 142 -8.73 -7.17 -4.46
CA ASP A 142 -7.34 -7.32 -4.00
C ASP A 142 -6.76 -5.98 -3.54
N LEU A 143 -6.95 -4.91 -4.32
CA LEU A 143 -6.52 -3.57 -3.92
C LEU A 143 -7.25 -3.11 -2.66
N ALA A 144 -8.57 -3.31 -2.58
CA ALA A 144 -9.34 -2.97 -1.40
C ALA A 144 -8.79 -3.65 -0.12
N ARG A 145 -8.35 -4.91 -0.22
CA ARG A 145 -7.70 -5.63 0.89
C ARG A 145 -6.34 -5.05 1.26
N VAL A 146 -5.50 -4.71 0.28
CA VAL A 146 -4.21 -4.06 0.51
C VAL A 146 -4.42 -2.70 1.21
N LEU A 147 -5.29 -1.86 0.67
CA LEU A 147 -5.61 -0.55 1.26
C LEU A 147 -6.20 -0.67 2.66
N ALA A 148 -7.06 -1.65 2.92
CA ALA A 148 -7.56 -1.92 4.27
C ALA A 148 -6.44 -2.29 5.24
N SER A 149 -5.45 -3.08 4.80
CA SER A 149 -4.26 -3.40 5.61
C SER A 149 -3.43 -2.16 5.91
N VAL A 150 -3.20 -1.31 4.90
CA VAL A 150 -2.49 -0.03 5.07
C VAL A 150 -3.22 0.87 6.07
N ALA A 151 -4.54 0.99 5.96
CA ALA A 151 -5.37 1.78 6.87
C ALA A 151 -5.31 1.25 8.31
N ALA A 152 -5.33 -0.07 8.49
CA ALA A 152 -5.22 -0.70 9.81
C ALA A 152 -3.85 -0.42 10.45
N SER A 153 -2.76 -0.62 9.70
CA SER A 153 -1.40 -0.31 10.17
C SER A 153 -1.24 1.18 10.52
N THR A 154 -1.67 2.09 9.62
CA THR A 154 -1.64 3.55 9.84
C THR A 154 -2.42 3.95 11.09
N SER A 155 -3.58 3.32 11.33
CA SER A 155 -4.38 3.56 12.54
C SER A 155 -3.64 3.13 13.83
N GLN A 156 -2.93 2.00 13.79
CA GLN A 156 -2.12 1.53 14.92
C GLN A 156 -0.94 2.45 15.20
N HIS A 157 -0.24 2.91 14.16
CA HIS A 157 0.85 3.88 14.30
C HIS A 157 0.36 5.23 14.83
N ALA A 158 -0.77 5.73 14.34
CA ALA A 158 -1.37 6.97 14.86
C ALA A 158 -1.72 6.84 16.35
N ALA A 159 -2.27 5.70 16.78
CA ALA A 159 -2.58 5.44 18.18
C ALA A 159 -1.32 5.37 19.06
N SER A 160 -0.29 4.65 18.61
CA SER A 160 0.97 4.53 19.38
C SER A 160 1.71 5.87 19.50
N LEU A 161 1.68 6.69 18.45
CA LEU A 161 2.21 8.04 18.48
C LEU A 161 1.43 8.96 19.43
N ALA A 162 0.12 8.80 19.55
CA ALA A 162 -0.67 9.59 20.49
C ALA A 162 -0.38 9.23 21.96
N THR A 163 -0.15 7.95 22.26
CA THR A 163 0.12 7.49 23.64
C THR A 163 1.47 7.98 24.19
N GLY A 164 2.47 8.17 23.33
CA GLY A 164 3.82 8.60 23.74
C GLY A 164 4.05 10.12 23.75
N ALA A 165 3.03 10.95 23.52
CA ALA A 165 3.18 12.41 23.60
C ALA A 165 3.12 12.87 25.06
N PRO A 166 4.05 13.73 25.54
CA PRO A 166 3.90 14.35 26.85
C PRO A 166 2.58 15.13 26.89
N ARG A 167 1.82 14.95 27.98
CA ARG A 167 0.58 15.70 28.23
C ARG A 167 0.87 17.06 28.83
#